data_AF-A0A7C2GJ45-F1
#
_entry.id   AF-A0A7C2GJ45-F1
#
_cell.length_a   1.000
_cell.length_b   1.000
_cell.length_c   1.000
_cell.angle_alpha   90.00
_cell.angle_beta   90.00
_cell.angle_gamma   90.00
#
_symmetry.space_group_name_H-M   'P 1'
#
loop_
_entity.id
_entity.type
_entity.pdbx_description
1 polymer ?
#
loop_
_entity_poly.entity_id
_entity_poly.type
_entity_poly.pdbx_seq_one_letter_code
_entity_poly.pdbx_strand_id
1 'polypeptide(L)' 'TGGIYINFMTADEAGRVPSAAYGPAWKRLRQVKAQWDPDNFFRMNHNIPPAV' A
#
# COMPACT_ATOMS: atom_id res chain seq x y z
N THR A 1 1.78 -8.65 17.92
CA THR A 1 1.30 -9.53 16.83
C THR A 1 0.25 -8.86 15.93
N GLY A 2 0.15 -7.52 15.89
CA GLY A 2 -0.91 -6.81 15.16
C GLY A 2 -0.60 -6.55 13.69
N GLY A 3 -0.63 -7.60 12.86
CA GLY A 3 -0.72 -7.42 11.40
C GLY A 3 -2.18 -7.23 11.01
N ILE A 4 -2.50 -6.14 10.30
CA ILE A 4 -3.86 -5.89 9.81
C ILE A 4 -4.04 -6.65 8.50
N TYR A 5 -5.11 -7.43 8.39
CA TYR A 5 -5.43 -8.12 7.15
C TYR A 5 -6.09 -7.15 6.16
N ILE A 6 -5.38 -6.88 5.06
CA ILE A 6 -5.76 -5.81 4.12
C ILE A 6 -7.16 -6.01 3.52
N ASN A 7 -7.60 -7.26 3.28
CA ASN A 7 -8.90 -7.52 2.66
C ASN A 7 -10.10 -7.29 3.62
N PHE A 8 -9.85 -7.06 4.91
CA PHE A 8 -10.89 -6.69 5.87
C PHE A 8 -10.85 -5.19 6.24
N MET A 9 -9.96 -4.40 5.62
CA MET A 9 -9.92 -2.96 5.83
C MET A 9 -11.00 -2.28 5.00
N THR A 10 -11.80 -1.43 5.63
CA THR A 10 -12.76 -0.58 4.92
C THR A 10 -12.04 0.52 4.13
N ALA A 11 -12.66 1.04 3.08
CA ALA A 11 -12.07 2.09 2.24
C ALA A 11 -11.65 3.34 3.04
N ASP A 12 -12.36 3.64 4.14
CA ASP A 12 -12.06 4.75 5.06
C ASP A 12 -10.81 4.52 5.92
N GLU A 13 -10.45 3.25 6.18
CA GLU A 13 -9.25 2.88 6.94
C GLU A 13 -8.01 2.80 6.03
N ALA A 14 -8.22 2.49 4.74
CA ALA A 14 -7.17 2.44 3.72
C ALA A 14 -6.46 3.79 3.54
N GLY A 15 -7.18 4.90 3.66
CA GLY A 15 -6.62 6.24 3.55
C GLY A 15 -5.82 6.68 4.78
N ARG A 16 -6.00 6.04 5.94
CA ARG A 16 -5.41 6.52 7.19
C ARG A 16 -3.98 6.08 7.42
N VAL A 17 -3.60 4.81 7.20
CA VAL A 17 -2.18 4.44 7.33
C VAL A 17 -1.80 3.15 6.56
N PRO A 18 -1.55 3.22 5.24
CA PRO A 18 -1.01 2.08 4.48
C PRO A 18 0.30 1.54 5.07
N SER A 19 1.21 2.41 5.52
CA SER A 19 2.49 1.99 6.11
C SER A 19 2.36 1.15 7.39
N ALA A 20 1.27 1.32 8.16
CA ALA A 20 1.01 0.51 9.34
C ALA A 20 0.45 -0.87 8.96
N ALA A 21 -0.36 -0.97 7.90
CA ALA A 21 -0.91 -2.23 7.42
C ALA A 21 0.14 -3.12 6.76
N TYR A 22 1.03 -2.53 5.94
CA TYR A 22 2.09 -3.28 5.25
C TYR A 22 3.38 -3.43 6.08
N GLY A 23 3.52 -2.65 7.15
CA GLY A 23 4.65 -2.72 8.07
C GLY A 23 6.01 -2.64 7.35
N PRO A 24 6.97 -3.51 7.69
CA PRO A 24 8.31 -3.52 7.09
C PRO A 24 8.31 -3.70 5.55
N ALA A 25 7.28 -4.36 4.99
CA ALA A 25 7.19 -4.61 3.56
C ALA A 25 6.88 -3.34 2.74
N TRP A 26 6.38 -2.28 3.38
CA TRP A 26 5.97 -1.03 2.71
C TRP A 26 7.05 -0.49 1.77
N LYS A 27 8.30 -0.40 2.24
CA LYS A 27 9.41 0.14 1.45
C LYS A 27 9.66 -0.70 0.20
N ARG A 28 9.64 -2.03 0.30
CA ARG A 28 9.88 -2.92 -0.84
C ARG A 28 8.72 -2.87 -1.84
N LEU A 29 7.48 -2.82 -1.35
CA LEU A 29 6.30 -2.72 -2.20
C LEU A 29 6.31 -1.43 -3.03
N ARG A 30 6.69 -0.30 -2.45
CA ARG A 30 6.85 0.97 -3.19
C ARG A 30 7.92 0.89 -4.29
N GLN A 31 9.04 0.20 -4.03
CA GLN A 31 10.08 -0.02 -5.05
C GLN A 31 9.60 -0.90 -6.19
N VAL A 32 8.90 -1.99 -5.89
CA VAL A 32 8.31 -2.87 -6.91
C VAL A 32 7.27 -2.10 -7.71
N LYS A 33 6.41 -1.32 -7.05
CA LYS A 33 5.42 -0.48 -7.72
C LYS A 33 6.06 0.52 -8.67
N ALA A 34 7.17 1.17 -8.27
CA ALA A 34 7.90 2.09 -9.16
C ALA A 34 8.47 1.39 -10.41
N GLN A 35 8.82 0.11 -10.31
CA GLN A 35 9.31 -0.67 -11.46
C GLN A 35 8.21 -1.02 -12.45
N TRP A 36 7.00 -1.32 -11.97
CA TRP A 36 5.92 -1.90 -12.79
C TRP A 36 4.76 -0.96 -13.09
N ASP A 37 4.56 0.08 -12.28
CA ASP A 37 3.52 1.09 -12.45
C ASP A 37 4.00 2.46 -11.94
N PRO A 38 4.99 3.07 -12.62
CA PRO A 38 5.56 4.37 -12.22
C PRO A 38 4.53 5.50 -12.24
N ASP A 39 3.53 5.43 -13.13
CA ASP A 39 2.46 6.43 -13.26
C ASP A 39 1.30 6.20 -12.28
N ASN A 40 1.39 5.15 -11.46
CA ASN A 40 0.37 4.76 -10.49
C ASN A 40 -1.04 4.64 -11.11
N PHE A 41 -1.11 3.99 -12.27
CA PHE A 41 -2.35 3.71 -12.98
C PHE A 41 -3.28 2.82 -12.15
N PHE A 42 -2.74 1.77 -11.53
CA PHE A 42 -3.50 0.88 -10.64
C PHE A 42 -3.49 1.41 -9.21
N ARG A 43 -4.49 2.21 -8.86
CA ARG A 43 -4.56 2.95 -7.58
C ARG A 43 -5.87 2.82 -6.82
N MET A 44 -6.68 1.80 -7.11
CA MET A 44 -7.95 1.58 -6.40
C MET A 44 -7.73 0.83 -5.09
N ASN A 45 -8.69 0.94 -4.16
CA ASN A 45 -8.70 0.29 -2.85
C ASN A 45 -7.51 0.71 -1.96
N HIS A 46 -6.61 -0.23 -1.64
CA HIS A 46 -5.42 0.00 -0.81
C HIS A 46 -4.22 0.38 -1.67
N ASN A 47 -4.23 1.61 -2.17
CA ASN A 47 -3.16 2.08 -3.04
C ASN A 47 -1.79 2.12 -2.33
N ILE A 48 -0.76 1.63 -3.01
CA ILE A 48 0.65 1.81 -2.63
C ILE A 48 1.26 2.77 -3.64
N PRO A 49 1.60 4.02 -3.27
CA PRO A 49 2.22 4.96 -4.19
C PRO A 49 3.66 4.52 -4.52
N PRO A 50 4.11 4.63 -5.78
CA PRO A 50 5.50 4.38 -6.17
C PRO A 50 6.52 5.08 -5.25
N ALA A 51 7.70 4.47 -5.10
CA ALA A 51 8.83 5.19 -4.55
C ALA A 51 9.21 6.34 -5.51
N VAL A 52 9.40 7.54 -4.95
CA VAL A 52 9.97 8.70 -5.68
C VAL A 52 11.46 8.46 -5.92
#